data_AF-A0A4Q7DQP2-F1
#
_entry.id   AF-A0A4Q7DQP2-F1
#
_cell.length_a   1.000
_cell.length_b   1.000
_cell.length_c   1.000
_cell.angle_alpha   90.00
_cell.angle_beta   90.00
_cell.angle_gamma   90.00
#
_symmetry.space_group_name_H-M   'P 1'
#
loop_
_entity.id
_entity.type
_entity.pdbx_description
1 polymer ?
#
loop_
_entity_poly.entity_id
_entity_poly.type
_entity_poly.pdbx_seq_one_letter_code
_entity_poly.pdbx_strand_id
1 'polypeptide(L)'
;MFKYKDKSIVVDYENGYLFRIDYLSDRELKFTSLKERTDGGPMTETETYFYKELADDIFFVNWVEEAGVVVSQILDFNKMEVETFMTWNQEDARGKRGYLVNHGEIRFP
;
A
#
# COMPACT_ATOMS: atom_id res chain seq x y z
N MET A 1 -4.09 -6.96 17.31
CA MET A 1 -4.58 -5.59 17.09
C MET A 1 -3.47 -4.85 16.36
N PHE A 2 -3.79 -4.11 15.30
CA PHE A 2 -2.78 -3.42 14.51
C PHE A 2 -2.33 -2.17 15.27
N LYS A 3 -1.02 -1.98 15.46
CA LYS A 3 -0.47 -0.87 16.26
C LYS A 3 -0.85 0.51 15.71
N TYR A 4 -0.98 0.62 14.39
CA TYR A 4 -1.30 1.87 13.69
C TYR A 4 -2.78 1.97 13.30
N LYS A 5 -3.65 1.20 13.94
CA LYS A 5 -5.10 1.43 13.86
C LYS A 5 -5.45 2.87 14.28
N ASP A 6 -6.41 3.46 13.59
CA ASP A 6 -6.88 4.84 13.77
C ASP A 6 -5.77 5.88 13.49
N LYS A 7 -4.70 5.48 12.79
CA LYS A 7 -3.62 6.36 12.32
C LYS A 7 -3.63 6.47 10.81
N SER A 8 -2.94 7.52 10.36
CA SER A 8 -2.69 7.80 8.96
C SER A 8 -1.20 7.83 8.72
N ILE A 9 -0.78 7.33 7.56
CA ILE A 9 0.59 7.47 7.05
C ILE A 9 0.55 8.04 5.64
N VAL A 10 1.63 8.68 5.23
CA VAL A 10 1.92 9.03 3.85
C VAL A 10 3.07 8.16 3.39
N VAL A 11 2.91 7.54 2.22
CA VAL A 11 3.91 6.74 1.55
C VAL A 11 4.35 7.49 0.29
N ASP A 12 5.62 7.89 0.28
CA ASP A 12 6.27 8.62 -0.81
C ASP A 12 7.22 7.66 -1.54
N TYR A 13 6.77 7.10 -2.67
CA TYR A 13 7.53 6.12 -3.44
C TYR A 13 8.54 6.80 -4.37
N GLU A 14 9.69 6.16 -4.56
CA GLU A 14 10.76 6.67 -5.44
C GLU A 14 10.33 6.83 -6.91
N ASN A 15 9.34 6.05 -7.35
CA ASN A 15 8.78 6.13 -8.69
C ASN A 15 7.85 7.34 -8.91
N GLY A 16 7.66 8.16 -7.88
CA GLY A 16 6.86 9.38 -7.90
C GLY A 16 5.43 9.22 -7.38
N TYR A 17 4.94 7.99 -7.15
CA TYR A 17 3.65 7.76 -6.51
C TYR A 17 3.66 8.28 -5.07
N LEU A 18 2.55 8.90 -4.68
CA LEU A 18 2.39 9.49 -3.35
C LEU A 18 0.99 9.17 -2.83
N PHE A 19 0.92 8.36 -1.78
CA PHE A 19 -0.35 7.89 -1.22
C PHE A 19 -0.46 8.23 0.26
N ARG A 20 -1.65 8.66 0.69
CA ARG A 20 -2.05 8.62 2.09
C ARG A 20 -2.80 7.32 2.35
N ILE A 21 -2.45 6.61 3.42
CA ILE A 21 -3.15 5.41 3.89
C ILE A 21 -3.71 5.71 5.28
N ASP A 22 -5.03 5.63 5.41
CA ASP A 22 -5.77 5.77 6.67
C ASP A 22 -6.18 4.37 7.15
N TYR A 23 -5.63 3.90 8.27
CA TYR A 23 -6.01 2.63 8.88
C TYR A 23 -7.26 2.82 9.74
N LEU A 24 -8.43 2.83 9.09
CA LEU A 24 -9.74 3.13 9.70
C LEU A 24 -10.14 2.14 10.81
N SER A 25 -9.65 0.90 10.73
CA SER A 25 -9.84 -0.11 11.77
C SER A 25 -8.74 -1.19 11.71
N ASP A 26 -8.91 -2.28 12.47
CA ASP A 26 -8.02 -3.46 12.40
C ASP A 26 -8.13 -4.23 11.06
N ARG A 27 -9.12 -3.90 10.22
CA ARG A 27 -9.39 -4.64 8.97
C ARG A 27 -9.74 -3.76 7.78
N GLU A 28 -9.95 -2.48 7.99
CA GLU A 28 -10.35 -1.54 6.93
C GLU A 28 -9.29 -0.44 6.83
N LEU A 29 -8.81 -0.20 5.61
CA LEU A 29 -7.98 0.94 5.29
C LEU A 29 -8.61 1.74 4.16
N LYS A 30 -8.27 3.02 4.08
CA LYS A 30 -8.57 3.86 2.93
C LYS A 30 -7.26 4.38 2.37
N PHE A 31 -7.01 4.19 1.08
CA PHE A 31 -5.90 4.84 0.40
C PHE A 31 -6.41 6.05 -0.39
N THR A 32 -5.58 7.08 -0.48
CA THR A 32 -5.83 8.29 -1.28
C THR A 32 -4.55 8.66 -2.01
N SER A 33 -4.59 8.68 -3.34
CA SER A 33 -3.51 9.26 -4.15
C SER A 33 -3.45 10.76 -3.91
N LEU A 34 -2.30 11.26 -3.48
CA LEU A 34 -2.06 12.69 -3.26
C LEU A 34 -1.49 13.39 -4.50
N LYS A 35 -1.24 12.62 -5.57
CA LYS A 35 -0.88 13.11 -6.91
C LYS A 35 -1.85 12.57 -7.95
N GLU A 36 -1.98 13.27 -9.05
CA GLU A 36 -2.78 12.82 -10.19
C GLU A 36 -2.27 11.47 -10.70
N ARG A 37 -3.21 10.54 -10.93
CA ARG A 37 -2.91 9.20 -11.41
C ARG A 37 -2.93 9.17 -12.92
N THR A 38 -1.80 8.79 -13.52
CA THR A 38 -1.66 8.64 -14.98
C THR A 38 -2.05 7.23 -15.46
N ASP A 39 -2.21 6.28 -14.54
CA ASP A 39 -2.61 4.91 -14.82
C ASP A 39 -4.14 4.73 -14.91
N GLY A 40 -4.92 5.81 -14.73
CA GLY A 40 -6.38 5.77 -14.73
C GLY A 40 -6.98 5.08 -13.51
N GLY A 41 -6.17 4.72 -12.51
CA GLY A 41 -6.64 4.16 -11.25
C GLY A 41 -7.42 5.19 -10.43
N PRO A 42 -8.19 4.72 -9.43
CA PRO A 42 -8.98 5.59 -8.59
C PRO A 42 -8.07 6.47 -7.70
N MET A 43 -8.51 7.70 -7.48
CA MET A 43 -7.84 8.63 -6.57
C MET A 43 -8.02 8.24 -5.11
N THR A 44 -9.10 7.53 -4.75
CA THR A 44 -9.34 7.04 -3.39
C THR A 44 -10.26 5.83 -3.37
N GLU A 45 -9.93 4.82 -2.56
CA GLU A 45 -10.77 3.66 -2.29
C GLU A 45 -10.60 3.19 -0.84
N THR A 46 -11.55 2.37 -0.38
CA THR A 46 -11.55 1.75 0.95
C THR A 46 -11.55 0.24 0.78
N GLU A 47 -10.62 -0.43 1.46
CA GLU A 47 -10.33 -1.83 1.25
C GLU A 47 -10.23 -2.61 2.55
N THR A 48 -10.61 -3.89 2.47
CA THR A 48 -10.26 -4.84 3.52
C THR A 48 -8.79 -5.20 3.41
N TYR A 49 -8.03 -4.99 4.49
CA TYR A 49 -6.63 -5.36 4.54
C TYR A 49 -6.35 -6.48 5.55
N PHE A 50 -5.21 -7.11 5.34
CA PHE A 50 -4.67 -8.17 6.18
C PHE A 50 -3.25 -7.77 6.58
N TYR A 51 -2.87 -8.07 7.82
CA TYR A 51 -1.53 -7.76 8.28
C TYR A 51 -0.94 -8.86 9.15
N LYS A 52 0.39 -8.89 9.21
CA LYS A 52 1.17 -9.68 10.16
C LYS A 52 2.35 -8.84 10.65
N GLU A 53 2.54 -8.80 11.96
CA GLU A 53 3.77 -8.25 12.54
C GLU A 53 4.91 -9.26 12.31
N LEU A 54 5.98 -8.81 11.66
CA LEU A 54 7.15 -9.63 11.33
C LEU A 54 8.22 -9.54 12.42
N ALA A 55 8.37 -8.35 13.00
CA ALA A 55 9.22 -8.01 14.13
C ALA A 55 8.67 -6.73 14.79
N ASP A 56 9.26 -6.30 15.91
CA ASP A 56 8.89 -5.05 16.57
C ASP A 56 8.93 -3.88 15.58
N ASP A 57 7.79 -3.21 15.40
CA ASP A 57 7.59 -2.11 14.46
C ASP A 57 7.85 -2.41 12.97
N ILE A 58 7.80 -3.69 12.59
CA ILE A 58 7.87 -4.13 11.19
C ILE A 58 6.63 -4.95 10.83
N PHE A 59 5.85 -4.50 9.85
CA PHE A 59 4.56 -5.10 9.49
C PHE A 59 4.50 -5.48 8.01
N PHE A 60 3.98 -6.68 7.75
CA PHE A 60 3.56 -7.10 6.42
C PHE A 60 2.07 -6.81 6.23
N VAL A 61 1.71 -5.88 5.34
CA VAL A 61 0.33 -5.39 5.12
C VAL A 61 -0.10 -5.68 3.68
N ASN A 62 -1.32 -6.17 3.49
CA ASN A 62 -1.80 -6.62 2.18
C ASN A 62 -3.27 -6.26 1.97
N TRP A 63 -3.63 -5.86 0.76
CA TRP A 63 -5.02 -5.72 0.33
C TRP A 63 -5.16 -6.01 -1.17
N VAL A 64 -6.41 -6.14 -1.61
CA VAL A 64 -6.79 -6.29 -3.01
C VAL A 64 -7.76 -5.16 -3.32
N GLU A 65 -7.46 -4.36 -4.34
CA GLU A 65 -8.33 -3.28 -4.82
C GLU A 65 -9.47 -3.85 -5.67
N GLU A 66 -10.58 -3.12 -5.81
CA GLU A 66 -11.74 -3.52 -6.64
C GLU A 66 -11.33 -3.91 -8.08
N ALA A 67 -10.36 -3.20 -8.66
CA ALA A 67 -9.83 -3.48 -9.99
C ALA A 67 -8.99 -4.77 -10.10
N GLY A 68 -8.76 -5.49 -9.00
CA GLY A 68 -7.94 -6.71 -8.94
C GLY A 68 -6.44 -6.45 -8.85
N VAL A 69 -6.05 -5.21 -8.50
CA VAL A 69 -4.69 -4.88 -8.08
C VAL A 69 -4.45 -5.48 -6.70
N VAL A 70 -3.34 -6.17 -6.52
CA VAL A 70 -2.93 -6.67 -5.20
C VAL A 70 -1.74 -5.85 -4.75
N VAL A 71 -1.79 -5.35 -3.52
CA VAL A 71 -0.72 -4.59 -2.89
C VAL A 71 -0.23 -5.33 -1.67
N SER A 72 1.08 -5.54 -1.59
CA SER A 72 1.78 -6.21 -0.50
C SER A 72 2.92 -5.31 -0.04
N GLN A 73 2.85 -4.82 1.19
CA GLN A 73 3.82 -3.90 1.78
C GLN A 73 4.55 -4.53 2.96
N ILE A 74 5.85 -4.28 3.07
CA ILE A 74 6.60 -4.38 4.32
C ILE A 74 6.82 -2.95 4.79
N LEU A 75 6.19 -2.58 5.91
CA LEU A 75 6.33 -1.29 6.57
C LEU A 75 7.35 -1.45 7.70
N ASP A 76 8.50 -0.81 7.59
CA ASP A 76 9.52 -0.75 8.65
C ASP A 76 9.46 0.64 9.30
N PHE A 77 8.71 0.75 10.39
CA PHE A 77 8.55 2.01 11.11
C PHE A 77 9.78 2.38 11.95
N ASN A 78 10.73 1.47 12.15
CA ASN A 78 12.01 1.80 12.79
C ASN A 78 12.87 2.66 11.86
N LYS A 79 12.75 2.43 10.55
CA LYS A 79 13.49 3.17 9.52
C LYS A 79 12.65 4.21 8.80
N MET A 80 11.33 4.17 8.97
CA MET A 80 10.37 4.98 8.20
C MET A 80 10.46 4.66 6.71
N GLU A 81 10.58 3.38 6.36
CA GLU A 81 10.72 2.88 5.00
C GLU A 81 9.63 1.87 4.68
N VAL A 82 9.30 1.74 3.39
CA VAL A 82 8.38 0.73 2.87
C VAL A 82 8.95 0.04 1.65
N GLU A 83 8.83 -1.29 1.63
CA GLU A 83 8.99 -2.11 0.44
C GLU A 83 7.61 -2.56 -0.03
N THR A 84 7.29 -2.42 -1.31
CA THR A 84 5.98 -2.77 -1.86
C THR A 84 6.10 -3.61 -3.11
N PHE A 85 5.37 -4.72 -3.14
CA PHE A 85 5.06 -5.45 -4.34
C PHE A 85 3.61 -5.17 -4.75
N MET A 86 3.42 -4.71 -5.99
CA MET A 86 2.11 -4.55 -6.61
C MET A 86 1.98 -5.46 -7.81
N THR A 87 0.78 -5.97 -8.06
CA THR A 87 0.49 -6.72 -9.28
C THR A 87 -0.94 -6.50 -9.73
N TRP A 88 -1.16 -6.48 -11.04
CA TRP A 88 -2.45 -6.22 -11.67
C TRP A 88 -2.63 -7.12 -12.91
N ASN A 89 -3.82 -7.13 -13.48
CA ASN A 89 -4.11 -7.90 -14.68
C ASN A 89 -3.42 -7.28 -15.91
N GLN A 90 -2.65 -8.07 -16.63
CA GLN A 90 -1.99 -7.66 -17.88
C GLN A 90 -1.84 -8.89 -18.79
N GLU A 91 -2.69 -8.99 -19.81
CA GLU A 91 -2.82 -10.21 -20.64
C GLU A 91 -1.52 -10.67 -21.30
N ASP A 92 -0.70 -9.72 -21.79
CA ASP A 92 0.53 -10.02 -22.51
C ASP A 92 1.72 -10.38 -21.60
N ALA A 93 1.55 -10.32 -20.27
CA ALA A 93 2.59 -10.63 -19.30
C ALA A 93 2.59 -12.11 -18.86
N ARG A 94 3.71 -12.58 -18.30
CA ARG A 94 3.81 -13.93 -17.73
C ARG A 94 2.74 -14.13 -16.65
N GLY A 95 1.95 -15.20 -16.78
CA GLY A 95 0.87 -15.49 -15.84
C GLY A 95 -0.30 -14.50 -15.91
N LYS A 96 -0.38 -13.68 -16.97
CA LYS A 96 -1.37 -12.61 -17.17
C LYS A 96 -1.34 -11.52 -16.10
N ARG A 97 -0.16 -11.31 -15.50
CA ARG A 97 0.02 -10.37 -14.38
C ARG A 97 1.18 -9.43 -14.66
N GLY A 98 0.90 -8.14 -14.64
CA GLY A 98 1.91 -7.10 -14.51
C GLY A 98 2.38 -7.05 -13.06
N TYR A 99 3.59 -6.54 -12.84
CA TYR A 99 4.10 -6.34 -11.49
C TYR A 99 4.98 -5.10 -11.41
N LEU A 100 5.09 -4.58 -10.20
CA LEU A 100 5.96 -3.48 -9.83
C LEU A 100 6.50 -3.73 -8.41
N VAL A 101 7.78 -3.47 -8.23
CA VAL A 101 8.41 -3.42 -6.90
C VAL A 101 8.81 -1.97 -6.67
N ASN A 102 8.40 -1.40 -5.55
CA ASN A 102 8.71 -0.03 -5.17
C ASN A 102 9.30 0.02 -3.76
N HIS A 103 10.30 0.86 -3.61
CA HIS A 103 10.77 1.37 -2.33
C HIS A 103 10.20 2.78 -2.11
N GLY A 104 10.01 3.17 -0.85
CA GLY A 104 9.55 4.50 -0.49
C GLY A 104 9.73 4.82 0.99
N GLU A 105 9.46 6.08 1.33
CA GLU A 105 9.50 6.58 2.70
C GLU A 105 8.10 6.65 3.32
N ILE A 106 8.01 6.39 4.62
CA ILE A 106 6.83 6.59 5.45
C ILE A 106 6.93 7.93 6.16
N ARG A 107 5.85 8.71 6.17
CA ARG A 107 5.73 9.94 6.96
C ARG A 107 4.41 9.95 7.72
N PHE A 108 4.40 10.48 8.94
CA PHE A 108 3.14 10.81 9.61
C PHE A 108 2.68 12.20 9.14
N PRO A 109 1.38 12.37 8.80
CA PRO A 109 0.82 13.66 8.40
C PRO A 109 0.75 14.67 9.53
#